data_AF-A0A8I1RVG6-F1
#
_entry.id   AF-A0A8I1RVG6-F1
#
_cell.length_a   1.000
_cell.length_b   1.000
_cell.length_c   1.000
_cell.angle_alpha   90.00
_cell.angle_beta   90.00
_cell.angle_gamma   90.00
#
_symmetry.space_group_name_H-M   'P 1'
#
loop_
_entity.id
_entity.type
_entity.pdbx_description
1 polymer ?
#
loop_
_entity_poly.entity_id
_entity_poly.type
_entity_poly.pdbx_seq_one_letter_code
_entity_poly.pdbx_strand_id
1 'polypeptide(L)'
;MSGFDSGVLMGEPLTGMERIFRLGMILLGVAGAAYLAHRLITGSLENDTSAVPVLRTSAVVEGPAGHGYQYVAAPGVSWDFARDAARGHHWHGMTGYLATIDNEAEFDFIVSTAFSRQYPDVTYLGGRQTAAGEWRWVTGPDAIDDGGKGRLFWKGYENGSVQPGAFAHWMATAFSHGGKWDVRNVCCVTLFSYHRPQFSTSLGNGDRDEGVSGYLVEFSR
;
A
#
# COMPACT_ATOMS: atom_id res chain seq x y z
N MET A 1 -77.47 46.92 -13.06
CA MET A 1 -78.35 45.95 -12.37
C MET A 1 -78.01 44.60 -12.98
N SER A 2 -77.58 43.54 -12.31
CA SER A 2 -77.47 43.11 -10.90
C SER A 2 -77.18 41.60 -11.04
N GLY A 3 -76.34 40.87 -10.33
CA GLY A 3 -75.37 41.09 -9.28
C GLY A 3 -74.57 39.77 -9.22
N PHE A 4 -73.31 39.82 -8.82
CA PHE A 4 -72.55 38.63 -8.46
C PHE A 4 -72.32 38.68 -6.96
N ASP A 5 -72.98 37.75 -6.27
CA ASP A 5 -72.89 37.51 -4.84
C ASP A 5 -71.61 36.74 -4.51
N SER A 6 -71.02 37.08 -3.37
CA SER A 6 -69.73 36.60 -2.88
C SER A 6 -69.92 35.31 -2.08
N GLY A 7 -69.61 34.16 -2.69
CA GLY A 7 -69.56 32.87 -2.00
C GLY A 7 -68.13 32.50 -1.60
N VAL A 8 -67.77 32.77 -0.35
CA VAL A 8 -66.57 32.25 0.32
C VAL A 8 -66.57 30.71 0.26
N LEU A 9 -65.58 30.12 -0.41
CA LEU A 9 -65.33 28.68 -0.35
C LEU A 9 -64.71 28.36 1.02
N MET A 10 -65.55 27.90 1.95
CA MET A 10 -65.09 27.20 3.15
C MET A 10 -64.31 25.95 2.73
N GLY A 11 -63.01 25.93 3.02
CA GLY A 11 -62.21 24.71 2.90
C GLY A 11 -62.68 23.69 3.92
N GLU A 12 -63.04 22.49 3.44
CA GLU A 12 -63.36 21.32 4.24
C GLU A 12 -62.26 21.03 5.28
N PRO A 13 -62.61 20.66 6.54
CA PRO A 13 -61.61 20.26 7.52
C PRO A 13 -60.97 18.93 7.13
N LEU A 14 -59.65 18.92 7.00
CA LEU A 14 -58.86 17.72 6.67
C LEU A 14 -59.12 16.59 7.67
N THR A 15 -59.33 15.38 7.16
CA THR A 15 -59.61 14.19 7.96
C THR A 15 -58.38 13.74 8.75
N GLY A 16 -58.60 13.09 9.90
CA GLY A 16 -57.54 12.69 10.85
C GLY A 16 -56.41 11.85 10.22
N MET A 17 -56.67 11.16 9.11
CA MET A 17 -55.70 10.33 8.41
C MET A 17 -54.68 11.14 7.59
N GLU A 18 -55.07 12.29 7.02
CA GLU A 18 -54.14 13.20 6.31
C GLU A 18 -53.20 13.94 7.26
N ARG A 19 -53.64 14.19 8.50
CA ARG A 19 -52.78 14.73 9.58
C ARG A 19 -51.70 13.71 9.98
N ILE A 20 -52.06 12.42 10.04
CA ILE A 20 -51.14 11.33 10.40
C ILE A 20 -50.10 11.10 9.29
N PHE A 21 -50.51 11.11 8.02
CA PHE A 21 -49.57 10.97 6.89
C PHE A 21 -48.57 12.13 6.78
N ARG A 22 -48.99 13.38 7.06
CA ARG A 22 -48.08 14.54 7.08
C ARG A 22 -47.13 14.54 8.29
N LEU A 23 -47.55 14.06 9.46
CA LEU A 23 -46.67 13.88 10.62
C LEU A 23 -45.65 12.75 10.41
N GLY A 24 -46.02 11.66 9.74
CA GLY A 24 -45.11 10.56 9.41
C GLY A 24 -43.96 10.96 8.46
N MET A 25 -44.23 11.81 7.46
CA MET A 25 -43.23 12.33 6.53
C MET A 25 -42.28 13.36 7.19
N ILE A 26 -42.77 14.13 8.16
CA ILE A 26 -41.93 15.04 8.95
C ILE A 26 -41.03 14.24 9.91
N LEU A 27 -41.53 13.18 10.55
CA LEU A 27 -40.74 12.32 11.43
C LEU A 27 -39.66 11.51 10.67
N LEU A 28 -39.94 11.04 9.44
CA LEU A 28 -38.92 10.42 8.58
C LEU A 28 -37.87 11.42 8.08
N GLY A 29 -38.27 12.66 7.77
CA GLY A 29 -37.33 13.74 7.45
C GLY A 29 -36.44 14.14 8.64
N VAL A 30 -37.01 14.22 9.84
CA VAL A 30 -36.29 14.52 11.09
C VAL A 30 -35.40 13.34 11.51
N ALA A 31 -35.83 12.09 11.35
CA ALA A 31 -35.00 10.91 11.62
C ALA A 31 -33.86 10.75 10.59
N GLY A 32 -34.10 11.07 9.32
CA GLY A 32 -33.06 11.11 8.29
C GLY A 32 -32.05 12.24 8.49
N ALA A 33 -32.53 13.43 8.87
CA ALA A 33 -31.69 14.57 9.24
C ALA A 33 -30.95 14.32 10.56
N ALA A 34 -31.56 13.63 11.53
CA ALA A 34 -30.90 13.22 12.77
C ALA A 34 -29.91 12.08 12.53
N TYR A 35 -30.14 11.17 11.57
CA TYR A 35 -29.16 10.15 11.17
C TYR A 35 -27.99 10.76 10.40
N LEU A 36 -28.22 11.73 9.51
CA LEU A 36 -27.17 12.50 8.83
C LEU A 36 -26.43 13.42 9.80
N ALA A 37 -27.12 14.09 10.72
CA ALA A 37 -26.50 14.90 11.77
C ALA A 37 -25.75 14.02 12.78
N HIS A 38 -26.31 12.87 13.16
CA HIS A 38 -25.59 11.88 13.95
C HIS A 38 -24.38 11.37 13.18
N ARG A 39 -24.46 11.07 11.87
CA ARG A 39 -23.30 10.73 11.02
C ARG A 39 -22.30 11.87 10.82
N LEU A 40 -22.69 13.13 11.04
CA LEU A 40 -21.80 14.30 11.03
C LEU A 40 -21.22 14.61 12.43
N ILE A 41 -21.90 14.18 13.49
CA ILE A 41 -21.50 14.36 14.92
C ILE A 41 -20.72 13.14 15.44
N THR A 42 -21.06 11.93 15.00
CA THR A 42 -20.39 10.63 15.24
C THR A 42 -19.61 10.14 14.03
N GLY A 43 -19.70 10.83 12.90
CA GLY A 43 -18.59 10.94 11.96
C GLY A 43 -17.49 11.67 12.68
N SER A 44 -16.87 10.95 13.61
CA SER A 44 -15.61 11.29 14.20
C SER A 44 -14.75 11.73 13.03
N LEU A 45 -14.37 13.01 13.02
CA LEU A 45 -13.03 13.33 12.59
C LEU A 45 -12.13 12.66 13.63
N GLU A 46 -12.08 11.33 13.58
CA GLU A 46 -10.94 10.57 14.00
C GLU A 46 -9.88 11.15 13.09
N ASN A 47 -9.18 12.16 13.61
CA ASN A 47 -7.81 12.37 13.27
C ASN A 47 -7.12 11.07 13.70
N ASP A 48 -7.33 10.02 12.91
CA ASP A 48 -6.66 8.76 13.04
C ASP A 48 -5.23 9.05 12.63
N THR A 49 -4.48 9.55 13.60
CA THR A 49 -3.03 9.70 13.49
C THR A 49 -2.32 8.36 13.35
N SER A 50 -3.08 7.25 13.25
CA SER A 50 -2.65 5.88 13.01
C SER A 50 -3.05 5.34 11.64
N ALA A 51 -3.71 6.14 10.79
CA ALA A 51 -3.99 5.72 9.41
C ALA A 51 -2.68 5.61 8.62
N VAL A 52 -2.32 4.39 8.23
CA VAL A 52 -1.18 4.13 7.34
C VAL A 52 -1.31 5.01 6.09
N PRO A 53 -0.27 5.79 5.72
CA PRO A 53 -0.32 6.60 4.51
C PRO A 53 -0.56 5.72 3.28
N VAL A 54 -1.70 5.90 2.62
CA VAL A 54 -1.95 5.29 1.31
C VAL A 54 -1.16 6.09 0.27
N LEU A 55 0.03 5.60 -0.06
CA LEU A 55 0.85 6.21 -1.09
C LEU A 55 0.27 5.96 -2.48
N ARG A 56 0.38 6.97 -3.34
CA ARG A 56 0.12 6.84 -4.78
C ARG A 56 1.41 6.46 -5.50
N THR A 57 1.28 5.88 -6.69
CA THR A 57 2.41 5.67 -7.60
C THR A 57 3.18 6.98 -7.78
N SER A 58 4.49 6.93 -7.56
CA SER A 58 5.36 8.08 -7.69
C SER A 58 5.68 8.37 -9.16
N ALA A 59 6.21 9.55 -9.44
CA ALA A 59 7.02 9.74 -10.64
C ALA A 59 8.32 8.93 -10.53
N VAL A 60 8.99 8.71 -11.66
CA VAL A 60 10.37 8.19 -11.64
C VAL A 60 11.28 9.27 -11.07
N VAL A 61 12.10 8.90 -10.09
CA VAL A 61 13.16 9.75 -9.54
C VAL A 61 14.51 9.27 -10.10
N GLU A 62 15.28 10.20 -10.64
CA GLU A 62 16.62 9.93 -11.15
C GLU A 62 17.62 9.87 -10.00
N GLY A 63 18.28 8.72 -9.86
CA GLY A 63 19.27 8.44 -8.84
C GLY A 63 20.70 8.48 -9.37
N PRO A 64 21.67 8.20 -8.48
CA PRO A 64 23.09 8.13 -8.85
C PRO A 64 23.35 7.13 -9.99
N ALA A 65 24.47 7.32 -10.70
CA ALA A 65 24.93 6.45 -11.79
C ALA A 65 23.91 6.23 -12.94
N GLY A 66 22.90 7.10 -13.07
CA GLY A 66 21.88 7.01 -14.10
C GLY A 66 20.79 5.98 -13.81
N HIS A 67 20.70 5.50 -12.57
CA HIS A 67 19.58 4.66 -12.13
C HIS A 67 18.31 5.52 -12.02
N GLY A 68 17.14 4.90 -12.19
CA GLY A 68 15.85 5.51 -11.93
C GLY A 68 15.04 4.65 -10.97
N TYR A 69 14.24 5.26 -10.10
CA TYR A 69 13.39 4.54 -9.15
C TYR A 69 11.94 5.01 -9.22
N GLN A 70 11.00 4.09 -9.14
CA GLN A 70 9.57 4.41 -9.09
C GLN A 70 8.85 3.51 -8.11
N TYR A 71 8.19 4.10 -7.13
CA TYR A 71 7.22 3.37 -6.32
C TYR A 71 5.92 3.21 -7.11
N VAL A 72 5.42 1.98 -7.20
CA VAL A 72 4.13 1.67 -7.83
C VAL A 72 3.16 1.17 -6.78
N ALA A 73 2.08 1.92 -6.56
CA ALA A 73 1.00 1.51 -5.66
C ALA A 73 0.20 0.37 -6.27
N ALA A 74 0.19 -0.79 -5.60
CA ALA A 74 -0.51 -1.99 -6.04
C ALA A 74 -0.92 -2.83 -4.83
N PRO A 75 -1.98 -2.42 -4.10
CA PRO A 75 -2.38 -3.11 -2.88
C PRO A 75 -2.73 -4.58 -3.11
N GLY A 76 -2.20 -5.47 -2.27
CA GLY A 76 -2.48 -6.92 -2.32
C GLY A 76 -1.87 -7.65 -3.52
N VAL A 77 -0.94 -7.04 -4.26
CA VAL A 77 -0.21 -7.71 -5.34
C VAL A 77 0.65 -8.87 -4.77
N SER A 78 0.86 -9.94 -5.55
CA SER A 78 1.85 -10.97 -5.21
C SER A 78 3.24 -10.55 -5.71
N TRP A 79 4.30 -11.10 -5.14
CA TRP A 79 5.65 -10.76 -5.56
C TRP A 79 5.93 -11.17 -7.00
N ASP A 80 5.48 -12.37 -7.43
CA ASP A 80 5.72 -12.83 -8.80
C ASP A 80 4.98 -11.94 -9.81
N PHE A 81 3.77 -11.47 -9.50
CA PHE A 81 3.07 -10.51 -10.34
C PHE A 81 3.78 -9.14 -10.34
N ALA A 82 4.25 -8.66 -9.18
CA ALA A 82 5.00 -7.40 -9.09
C ALA A 82 6.31 -7.47 -9.90
N ARG A 83 7.04 -8.59 -9.84
CA ARG A 83 8.23 -8.87 -10.65
C ARG A 83 7.92 -8.79 -12.15
N ASP A 84 6.81 -9.37 -12.55
CA ASP A 84 6.41 -9.42 -13.95
C ASP A 84 5.90 -8.07 -14.45
N ALA A 85 5.13 -7.36 -13.62
CA ALA A 85 4.66 -6.01 -13.90
C ALA A 85 5.79 -4.98 -13.98
N ALA A 86 6.83 -5.11 -13.14
CA ALA A 86 8.00 -4.23 -13.17
C ALA A 86 8.67 -4.19 -14.56
N ARG A 87 8.70 -5.32 -15.28
CA ARG A 87 9.25 -5.43 -16.65
C ARG A 87 8.41 -4.75 -17.73
N GLY A 88 7.19 -4.34 -17.41
CA GLY A 88 6.33 -3.55 -18.30
C GLY A 88 6.58 -2.05 -18.21
N HIS A 89 7.40 -1.58 -17.26
CA HIS A 89 7.75 -0.18 -17.12
C HIS A 89 9.00 0.15 -17.93
N HIS A 90 9.05 1.37 -18.46
CA HIS A 90 10.18 1.85 -19.25
C HIS A 90 10.53 3.29 -18.90
N TRP A 91 11.83 3.58 -18.79
CA TRP A 91 12.34 4.91 -18.53
C TRP A 91 13.69 5.09 -19.24
N HIS A 92 13.83 6.13 -20.08
CA HIS A 92 15.05 6.43 -20.84
C HIS A 92 15.61 5.24 -21.65
N GLY A 93 14.71 4.40 -22.19
CA GLY A 93 15.08 3.20 -22.96
C GLY A 93 15.50 2.00 -22.11
N MET A 94 15.47 2.11 -20.79
CA MET A 94 15.71 1.01 -19.85
C MET A 94 14.39 0.32 -19.51
N THR A 95 14.44 -0.99 -19.34
CA THR A 95 13.28 -1.80 -18.89
C THR A 95 13.36 -1.96 -17.39
N GLY A 96 12.24 -1.75 -16.71
CA GLY A 96 12.17 -1.84 -15.26
C GLY A 96 12.33 -3.26 -14.73
N TYR A 97 12.75 -3.36 -13.47
CA TYR A 97 12.74 -4.60 -12.69
C TYR A 97 12.45 -4.27 -11.22
N LEU A 98 12.10 -5.26 -10.39
CA LEU A 98 11.96 -4.98 -8.95
C LEU A 98 13.31 -4.57 -8.38
N ALA A 99 13.35 -3.42 -7.73
CA ALA A 99 14.58 -2.78 -7.30
C ALA A 99 15.42 -3.65 -6.38
N THR A 100 16.73 -3.59 -6.58
CA THR A 100 17.76 -4.16 -5.71
C THR A 100 18.39 -3.01 -4.93
N ILE A 101 18.95 -3.28 -3.75
CA ILE A 101 19.58 -2.25 -2.92
C ILE A 101 20.89 -2.77 -2.37
N ASP A 102 21.99 -2.13 -2.76
CA ASP A 102 23.34 -2.66 -2.67
C ASP A 102 24.27 -1.90 -1.77
N ASN A 103 23.86 -0.71 -1.35
CA ASN A 103 24.61 0.10 -0.43
C ASN A 103 23.70 1.05 0.34
N GLU A 104 24.24 1.59 1.42
CA GLU A 104 23.54 2.50 2.32
C GLU A 104 23.14 3.81 1.63
N ALA A 105 23.99 4.35 0.74
CA ALA A 105 23.69 5.60 0.05
C ALA A 105 22.48 5.48 -0.91
N GLU A 106 22.37 4.36 -1.59
CA GLU A 106 21.22 4.02 -2.44
C GLU A 106 19.95 3.83 -1.61
N PHE A 107 20.04 3.10 -0.49
CA PHE A 107 18.94 2.94 0.45
C PHE A 107 18.39 4.29 0.94
N ASP A 108 19.28 5.18 1.41
CA ASP A 108 18.92 6.51 1.89
C ASP A 108 18.32 7.38 0.78
N PHE A 109 18.87 7.30 -0.43
CA PHE A 109 18.32 7.98 -1.60
C PHE A 109 16.89 7.52 -1.89
N ILE A 110 16.65 6.22 -2.00
CA ILE A 110 15.33 5.64 -2.29
C ILE A 110 14.30 6.08 -1.24
N VAL A 111 14.64 5.90 0.04
CA VAL A 111 13.77 6.23 1.17
C VAL A 111 13.41 7.72 1.19
N SER A 112 14.37 8.60 0.93
CA SER A 112 14.17 10.05 0.99
C SER A 112 13.48 10.64 -0.25
N THR A 113 13.52 9.95 -1.39
CA THR A 113 13.00 10.46 -2.67
C THR A 113 11.73 9.73 -3.12
N ALA A 114 11.81 8.44 -3.46
CA ALA A 114 10.72 7.66 -4.03
C ALA A 114 9.48 7.57 -3.11
N PHE A 115 9.69 7.67 -1.80
CA PHE A 115 8.62 7.59 -0.78
C PHE A 115 8.28 8.94 -0.12
N SER A 116 8.99 10.03 -0.46
CA SER A 116 8.70 11.38 0.07
C SER A 116 8.57 11.45 1.61
N ARG A 117 9.33 10.62 2.35
CA ARG A 117 9.31 10.50 3.83
C ARG A 117 7.97 10.05 4.44
N GLN A 118 7.04 9.57 3.64
CA GLN A 118 5.89 8.80 4.11
C GLN A 118 6.12 7.35 3.71
N TYR A 119 6.11 6.45 4.67
CA TYR A 119 6.46 5.07 4.41
C TYR A 119 5.19 4.21 4.38
N PRO A 120 4.94 3.46 3.29
CA PRO A 120 3.90 2.45 3.29
C PRO A 120 4.30 1.32 4.26
N ASP A 121 3.46 0.30 4.41
CA ASP A 121 3.82 -0.80 5.31
C ASP A 121 4.67 -1.86 4.60
N VAL A 122 4.24 -2.35 3.44
CA VAL A 122 4.93 -3.44 2.73
C VAL A 122 5.09 -3.11 1.26
N THR A 123 6.34 -2.94 0.83
CA THR A 123 6.71 -2.69 -0.57
C THR A 123 7.68 -3.75 -1.06
N TYR A 124 7.34 -4.48 -2.13
CA TYR A 124 8.27 -5.50 -2.64
C TYR A 124 9.53 -4.92 -3.26
N LEU A 125 10.64 -5.61 -3.01
CA LEU A 125 11.94 -5.47 -3.65
C LEU A 125 12.27 -6.71 -4.48
N GLY A 126 13.38 -6.67 -5.22
CA GLY A 126 13.87 -7.73 -6.11
C GLY A 126 14.35 -9.01 -5.43
N GLY A 127 14.31 -9.07 -4.11
CA GLY A 127 14.93 -10.14 -3.35
C GLY A 127 13.95 -11.23 -2.93
N ARG A 128 14.44 -12.46 -2.82
CA ARG A 128 13.72 -13.58 -2.18
C ARG A 128 14.65 -14.63 -1.59
N GLN A 129 14.09 -15.46 -0.74
CA GLN A 129 14.71 -16.68 -0.23
C GLN A 129 14.77 -17.73 -1.35
N THR A 130 15.97 -18.22 -1.66
CA THR A 130 16.22 -19.18 -2.75
C THR A 130 16.57 -20.58 -2.24
N ALA A 131 17.07 -20.64 -1.01
CA ALA A 131 17.24 -21.84 -0.21
C ALA A 131 17.06 -21.45 1.27
N ALA A 132 16.92 -22.43 2.16
CA ALA A 132 16.77 -22.19 3.59
C ALA A 132 17.86 -21.25 4.13
N GLY A 133 17.46 -20.03 4.51
CA GLY A 133 18.36 -18.98 5.01
C GLY A 133 19.22 -18.28 3.94
N GLU A 134 19.06 -18.55 2.64
CA GLU A 134 19.77 -17.84 1.57
C GLU A 134 18.85 -16.83 0.89
N TRP A 135 19.17 -15.54 1.07
CA TRP A 135 18.41 -14.44 0.49
C TRP A 135 19.22 -13.79 -0.62
N ARG A 136 18.60 -13.70 -1.79
CA ARG A 136 19.26 -13.27 -3.04
C ARG A 136 18.48 -12.17 -3.73
N TRP A 137 19.20 -11.24 -4.35
CA TRP A 137 18.65 -10.39 -5.40
C TRP A 137 18.52 -11.21 -6.67
N VAL A 138 17.29 -11.38 -7.17
CA VAL A 138 16.99 -12.31 -8.29
C VAL A 138 16.36 -11.59 -9.49
N THR A 139 16.44 -10.27 -9.51
CA THR A 139 15.90 -9.40 -10.56
C THR A 139 16.98 -8.46 -11.07
N GLY A 140 16.74 -7.82 -12.20
CA GLY A 140 17.69 -6.88 -12.78
C GLY A 140 19.03 -7.53 -13.15
N PRO A 141 20.11 -6.73 -13.19
CA PRO A 141 21.47 -7.21 -13.44
C PRO A 141 21.92 -8.31 -12.48
N ASP A 142 21.42 -8.34 -11.25
CA ASP A 142 21.82 -9.34 -10.25
C ASP A 142 21.36 -10.75 -10.55
N ALA A 143 20.30 -10.90 -11.35
CA ALA A 143 19.69 -12.19 -11.62
C ALA A 143 20.68 -13.18 -12.28
N ILE A 144 21.70 -12.69 -12.99
CA ILE A 144 22.68 -13.55 -13.69
C ILE A 144 23.79 -14.09 -12.78
N ASP A 145 23.93 -13.56 -11.56
CA ASP A 145 24.98 -13.98 -10.63
C ASP A 145 24.81 -15.43 -10.16
N ASP A 146 25.92 -16.04 -9.73
CA ASP A 146 25.99 -17.45 -9.28
C ASP A 146 25.30 -18.42 -10.27
N GLY A 147 25.57 -18.21 -11.56
CA GLY A 147 25.03 -19.03 -12.64
C GLY A 147 23.51 -18.88 -12.83
N GLY A 148 22.96 -17.68 -12.61
CA GLY A 148 21.54 -17.40 -12.78
C GLY A 148 20.69 -17.63 -11.52
N LYS A 149 21.31 -17.80 -10.36
CA LYS A 149 20.59 -17.94 -9.07
C LYS A 149 20.29 -16.61 -8.41
N GLY A 150 20.93 -15.53 -8.87
CA GLY A 150 20.88 -14.23 -8.22
C GLY A 150 22.03 -14.00 -7.24
N ARG A 151 22.33 -12.73 -6.98
CA ARG A 151 23.38 -12.31 -6.05
C ARG A 151 22.98 -12.59 -4.60
N LEU A 152 23.78 -13.37 -3.88
CA LEU A 152 23.58 -13.64 -2.46
C LEU A 152 23.99 -12.42 -1.63
N PHE A 153 23.04 -11.84 -0.88
CA PHE A 153 23.30 -10.68 -0.04
C PHE A 153 23.18 -10.97 1.47
N TRP A 154 22.47 -12.05 1.85
CA TRP A 154 22.33 -12.46 3.25
C TRP A 154 22.26 -13.99 3.40
N LYS A 155 22.91 -14.51 4.45
CA LYS A 155 22.89 -15.93 4.81
C LYS A 155 22.58 -16.14 6.29
N GLY A 156 21.57 -16.96 6.57
CA GLY A 156 21.06 -17.29 7.91
C GLY A 156 19.70 -16.67 8.20
N TYR A 157 19.24 -16.86 9.43
CA TYR A 157 17.98 -16.30 9.96
C TYR A 157 18.30 -15.19 10.97
N GLU A 158 17.80 -15.28 12.21
CA GLU A 158 18.04 -14.31 13.29
C GLU A 158 19.55 -14.04 13.54
N ASN A 159 20.38 -15.08 13.44
CA ASN A 159 21.84 -14.99 13.59
C ASN A 159 22.59 -14.98 12.24
N GLY A 160 21.90 -14.61 11.17
CA GLY A 160 22.51 -14.51 9.85
C GLY A 160 23.48 -13.35 9.72
N SER A 161 24.14 -13.28 8.57
CA SER A 161 25.07 -12.21 8.25
C SER A 161 24.92 -11.74 6.80
N VAL A 162 25.20 -10.46 6.59
CA VAL A 162 25.43 -9.89 5.26
C VAL A 162 26.61 -10.62 4.61
N GLN A 163 26.54 -10.83 3.30
CA GLN A 163 27.62 -11.45 2.53
C GLN A 163 28.68 -10.43 2.09
N PRO A 164 29.92 -10.84 1.80
CA PRO A 164 30.99 -9.93 1.41
C PRO A 164 30.59 -9.03 0.22
N GLY A 165 30.74 -7.72 0.39
CA GLY A 165 30.43 -6.74 -0.66
C GLY A 165 28.93 -6.48 -0.88
N ALA A 166 28.05 -7.02 -0.04
CA ALA A 166 26.61 -6.79 -0.10
C ALA A 166 26.14 -5.83 1.01
N PHE A 167 24.89 -5.40 0.88
CA PHE A 167 24.18 -4.57 1.85
C PHE A 167 22.90 -5.27 2.31
N ALA A 168 22.57 -5.13 3.59
CA ALA A 168 21.37 -5.70 4.18
C ALA A 168 20.93 -4.89 5.40
N HIS A 169 19.88 -4.10 5.27
CA HIS A 169 19.32 -3.30 6.38
C HIS A 169 18.07 -3.97 6.97
N TRP A 170 18.20 -5.22 7.42
CA TRP A 170 17.08 -5.98 7.96
C TRP A 170 16.56 -5.42 9.28
N MET A 171 15.24 -5.47 9.45
CA MET A 171 14.61 -5.35 10.76
C MET A 171 15.11 -6.46 11.67
N ALA A 172 15.46 -6.13 12.92
CA ALA A 172 15.98 -7.09 13.89
C ALA A 172 15.08 -8.32 14.09
N THR A 173 13.77 -8.16 13.92
CA THR A 173 12.76 -9.22 14.06
C THR A 173 12.33 -9.85 12.73
N ALA A 174 12.95 -9.51 11.59
CA ALA A 174 12.50 -9.95 10.26
C ALA A 174 12.43 -11.48 10.10
N PHE A 175 13.13 -12.22 10.95
CA PHE A 175 13.21 -13.69 10.94
C PHE A 175 12.63 -14.36 12.20
N SER A 176 12.15 -13.57 13.18
CA SER A 176 11.76 -14.05 14.51
C SER A 176 10.25 -14.21 14.66
N HIS A 177 9.58 -14.59 13.57
CA HIS A 177 8.13 -14.81 13.54
C HIS A 177 7.82 -16.30 13.44
N GLY A 178 6.65 -16.70 13.97
CA GLY A 178 6.17 -18.08 13.91
C GLY A 178 4.90 -18.23 13.06
N GLY A 179 4.40 -19.46 12.98
CA GLY A 179 3.18 -19.76 12.24
C GLY A 179 3.34 -19.50 10.75
N LYS A 180 2.36 -18.85 10.11
CA LYS A 180 2.45 -18.55 8.67
C LYS A 180 3.60 -17.63 8.32
N TRP A 181 4.02 -16.77 9.26
CA TRP A 181 5.12 -15.81 9.10
C TRP A 181 6.50 -16.39 9.41
N ASP A 182 6.60 -17.67 9.72
CA ASP A 182 7.89 -18.33 9.94
C ASP A 182 8.82 -18.13 8.74
N VAL A 183 10.10 -17.93 9.03
CA VAL A 183 11.12 -17.64 8.02
C VAL A 183 11.21 -18.71 6.91
N ARG A 184 10.73 -19.92 7.17
CA ARG A 184 10.65 -21.04 6.20
C ARG A 184 9.45 -20.94 5.26
N ASN A 185 8.46 -20.11 5.61
CA ASN A 185 7.21 -19.93 4.87
C ASN A 185 7.19 -18.63 4.06
N VAL A 186 7.99 -17.64 4.47
CA VAL A 186 8.13 -16.37 3.76
C VAL A 186 9.01 -16.53 2.52
N CYS A 187 8.65 -15.82 1.46
CA CYS A 187 9.40 -15.78 0.22
C CYS A 187 10.31 -14.57 0.15
N CYS A 188 9.77 -13.37 0.33
CA CYS A 188 10.30 -12.25 -0.43
C CYS A 188 10.72 -11.08 0.45
N VAL A 189 11.68 -10.32 -0.05
CA VAL A 189 12.22 -9.13 0.59
C VAL A 189 11.28 -7.96 0.34
N THR A 190 10.98 -7.23 1.40
CA THR A 190 10.19 -6.01 1.32
C THR A 190 10.97 -4.84 1.91
N LEU A 191 10.74 -3.65 1.40
CA LEU A 191 11.01 -2.42 2.10
C LEU A 191 9.80 -2.08 2.97
N PHE A 192 10.10 -1.66 4.19
CA PHE A 192 9.17 -1.30 5.25
C PHE A 192 8.50 -2.49 5.95
N SER A 193 8.29 -2.25 7.24
CA SER A 193 7.37 -2.93 8.14
C SER A 193 7.16 -1.98 9.32
N TYR A 194 5.91 -1.76 9.71
CA TYR A 194 5.51 -0.76 10.70
C TYR A 194 6.04 0.65 10.35
N HIS A 195 6.06 0.99 9.06
CA HIS A 195 6.54 2.29 8.53
C HIS A 195 8.00 2.60 8.85
N ARG A 196 8.83 1.60 9.10
CA ARG A 196 10.27 1.79 9.36
C ARG A 196 11.05 1.54 8.07
N PRO A 197 11.93 2.44 7.62
CA PRO A 197 12.79 2.19 6.47
C PRO A 197 13.80 1.11 6.85
N GLN A 198 13.47 -0.14 6.54
CA GLN A 198 14.31 -1.32 6.74
C GLN A 198 13.72 -2.48 5.94
N PHE A 199 14.54 -3.49 5.69
CA PHE A 199 14.10 -4.71 5.01
C PHE A 199 13.29 -5.57 5.97
N SER A 200 12.24 -6.19 5.44
CA SER A 200 11.45 -7.20 6.14
C SER A 200 11.14 -8.37 5.20
N THR A 201 10.48 -9.38 5.74
CA THR A 201 10.08 -10.58 5.01
C THR A 201 8.56 -10.60 4.78
N SER A 202 8.14 -11.32 3.75
CA SER A 202 6.75 -11.44 3.32
C SER A 202 6.47 -12.84 2.78
N LEU A 203 5.22 -13.30 2.86
CA LEU A 203 4.77 -14.54 2.21
C LEU A 203 4.91 -14.45 0.69
N GLY A 204 4.71 -13.26 0.12
CA GLY A 204 4.88 -13.00 -1.31
C GLY A 204 3.73 -13.47 -2.19
N ASN A 205 2.67 -14.00 -1.58
CA ASN A 205 1.53 -14.60 -2.29
C ASN A 205 0.33 -13.64 -2.42
N GLY A 206 0.42 -12.44 -1.86
CA GLY A 206 -0.68 -11.45 -1.87
C GLY A 206 -1.74 -11.75 -0.80
N ASP A 207 -1.38 -12.46 0.26
CA ASP A 207 -2.24 -12.65 1.43
C ASP A 207 -2.61 -11.27 2.00
N ARG A 208 -3.89 -11.08 2.31
CA ARG A 208 -4.41 -9.76 2.76
C ARG A 208 -3.78 -9.32 4.07
N ASP A 209 -3.37 -10.25 4.91
CA ASP A 209 -2.74 -9.96 6.20
C ASP A 209 -1.30 -9.45 6.03
N GLU A 210 -0.70 -9.57 4.84
CA GLU A 210 0.62 -9.00 4.55
C GLU A 210 0.58 -7.47 4.48
N GLY A 211 -0.58 -6.86 4.21
CA GLY A 211 -0.67 -5.42 4.05
C GLY A 211 0.15 -4.86 2.87
N VAL A 212 0.42 -5.68 1.84
CA VAL A 212 1.18 -5.27 0.65
C VAL A 212 0.58 -4.00 0.07
N SER A 213 1.38 -2.94 0.02
CA SER A 213 1.01 -1.62 -0.47
C SER A 213 1.41 -1.42 -1.94
N GLY A 214 2.49 -2.08 -2.38
CA GLY A 214 3.01 -1.94 -3.74
C GLY A 214 4.39 -2.55 -3.94
N TYR A 215 5.12 -2.03 -4.92
CA TYR A 215 6.47 -2.48 -5.27
C TYR A 215 7.35 -1.33 -5.75
N LEU A 216 8.65 -1.47 -5.60
CA LEU A 216 9.64 -0.52 -6.11
C LEU A 216 10.22 -1.03 -7.43
N VAL A 217 10.13 -0.21 -8.47
CA VAL A 217 10.75 -0.46 -9.76
C VAL A 217 12.07 0.30 -9.83
N GLU A 218 13.10 -0.36 -10.33
CA GLU A 218 14.37 0.24 -10.69
C GLU A 218 14.60 0.15 -12.20
N PHE A 219 15.24 1.18 -12.74
CA PHE A 219 15.66 1.28 -14.14
C PHE A 219 17.18 1.51 -14.16
N SER A 220 17.92 0.56 -14.71
CA SER A 220 19.38 0.65 -14.86
C SER A 220 19.84 -0.12 -16.12
N ARG A 221 21.14 -0.08 -16.42
CA ARG A 221 21.75 -0.77 -17.57
C ARG A 221 22.64 -1.93 -17.12
#